data_AF-A0A7J4LMC2-F1
#
_entry.id   AF-A0A7J4LMC2-F1
#
_cell.length_a   1.000
_cell.length_b   1.000
_cell.length_c   1.000
_cell.angle_alpha   90.00
_cell.angle_beta   90.00
_cell.angle_gamma   90.00
#
_symmetry.space_group_name_H-M   'P 1'
#
loop_
_entity.id
_entity.type
_entity.pdbx_description
1 polymer ?
#
loop_
_entity_poly.entity_id
_entity_poly.type
_entity_poly.pdbx_seq_one_letter_code
_entity_poly.pdbx_strand_id
1 'polypeptide(L)'
;MNGEPPISCNLDCDINTCGSLCCRNCPVLTQDEVEKLISGVREEYGLELIQKRYFRRAKGEHGTYFAAKMIKGQCIFLDKEKRCRIYRCRPLLCRLYPVTDADFVDVRCPLVSGNKISGQVLDALRQRYAGEVDKRIRMEHTFRFED
;
A
#
# COMPACT_ATOMS: atom_id res chain seq x y z
N MET A 1 2.73 33.16 -11.87
CA MET A 1 2.66 31.71 -12.14
C MET A 1 3.84 31.07 -11.43
N ASN A 2 3.67 30.70 -10.15
CA ASN A 2 4.73 30.09 -9.36
C ASN A 2 4.22 28.71 -8.94
N GLY A 3 4.34 27.73 -9.84
CA GLY A 3 4.16 26.34 -9.48
C GLY A 3 5.47 25.84 -8.90
N GLU A 4 5.57 25.74 -7.58
CA GLU A 4 6.65 24.99 -6.95
C GLU A 4 6.69 23.58 -7.55
N PRO A 5 7.86 23.01 -7.85
CA PRO A 5 7.95 21.65 -8.37
C PRO A 5 7.30 20.69 -7.37
N PRO A 6 6.59 19.64 -7.84
CA PRO A 6 6.02 18.66 -6.95
C PRO A 6 7.13 18.11 -6.06
N ILE A 7 6.96 18.23 -4.75
CA ILE A 7 7.89 17.69 -3.75
C ILE A 7 8.15 16.23 -4.15
N SER A 8 9.41 15.91 -4.45
CA SER A 8 9.85 14.55 -4.70
C SER A 8 9.62 13.74 -3.42
N CYS A 9 8.47 13.07 -3.33
CA CYS A 9 8.07 12.29 -2.16
C CYS A 9 8.74 10.91 -2.16
N ASN A 10 10.07 10.86 -2.33
CA ASN A 10 10.81 9.63 -2.13
C ASN A 10 11.13 9.49 -0.65
N LEU A 11 10.25 8.77 0.05
CA LEU A 11 10.47 8.40 1.44
C LEU A 11 11.60 7.38 1.51
N ASP A 12 12.73 7.75 2.12
CA ASP A 12 13.86 6.83 2.33
C ASP A 12 13.53 5.89 3.51
N CYS A 13 12.75 4.85 3.20
CA CYS A 13 12.31 3.86 4.16
C CYS A 13 13.42 2.82 4.39
N ASP A 14 14.03 2.83 5.58
CA ASP A 14 14.91 1.76 6.03
C ASP A 14 14.11 0.60 6.63
N ILE A 15 14.08 -0.52 5.91
CA ILE A 15 13.38 -1.74 6.29
C ILE A 15 13.98 -2.42 7.53
N ASN A 16 15.28 -2.24 7.80
CA ASN A 16 15.93 -2.83 8.95
C ASN A 16 15.50 -2.13 10.24
N THR A 17 15.31 -0.81 10.17
CA THR A 17 14.77 -0.01 11.26
C THR A 17 13.25 -0.16 11.39
N CYS A 18 12.53 -0.21 10.27
CA CYS A 18 11.06 -0.28 10.25
C CYS A 18 10.51 -1.68 10.54
N GLY A 19 11.25 -2.75 10.23
CA GLY A 19 10.76 -4.13 10.39
C GLY A 19 9.55 -4.44 9.51
N SER A 20 9.43 -3.77 8.35
CA SER A 20 8.35 -3.94 7.37
C SER A 20 6.93 -3.73 7.92
N LEU A 21 6.71 -2.68 8.73
CA LEU A 21 5.37 -2.35 9.24
C LEU A 21 4.34 -2.11 8.14
N CYS A 22 4.75 -1.62 6.96
CA CYS A 22 3.86 -1.49 5.80
C CYS A 22 3.25 -2.83 5.35
N CYS A 23 3.92 -3.96 5.60
CA CYS A 23 3.42 -5.31 5.33
C CYS A 23 2.54 -5.87 6.44
N ARG A 24 2.18 -5.07 7.45
CA ARG A 24 1.13 -5.38 8.44
C ARG A 24 -0.20 -4.73 8.09
N ASN A 25 -0.20 -3.84 7.10
CA ASN A 25 -1.41 -3.29 6.51
C ASN A 25 -1.91 -4.24 5.42
N CYS A 26 -3.23 -4.34 5.30
CA CYS A 26 -3.90 -5.17 4.30
C CYS A 26 -4.29 -4.27 3.12
N PRO A 27 -3.45 -4.12 2.06
CA PRO A 27 -3.81 -3.28 0.93
C PRO A 27 -5.01 -3.88 0.19
N VAL A 28 -6.00 -3.05 -0.07
CA VAL A 28 -7.16 -3.36 -0.91
C VAL A 28 -6.98 -2.72 -2.28
N LEU A 29 -7.28 -3.46 -3.33
CA LEU A 29 -7.08 -3.07 -4.72
C LEU A 29 -8.36 -3.33 -5.51
N THR A 30 -8.57 -2.54 -6.55
CA THR A 30 -9.51 -2.84 -7.63
C THR A 30 -9.03 -4.01 -8.49
N GLN A 31 -9.90 -4.59 -9.33
CA GLN A 31 -9.51 -5.63 -10.29
C GLN A 31 -8.39 -5.14 -11.22
N ASP A 32 -8.54 -3.95 -11.81
CA ASP A 32 -7.54 -3.37 -12.72
C ASP A 32 -6.17 -3.18 -12.04
N GLU A 33 -6.15 -2.76 -10.77
CA GLU A 33 -4.91 -2.61 -10.01
C GLU A 33 -4.25 -3.98 -9.71
N VAL A 34 -5.04 -5.02 -9.45
CA VAL A 34 -4.52 -6.40 -9.30
C VAL A 34 -3.92 -6.88 -10.62
N GLU A 35 -4.59 -6.68 -11.75
CA GLU A 35 -4.08 -7.10 -13.06
C GLU A 35 -2.77 -6.38 -13.41
N LYS A 36 -2.72 -5.06 -13.21
CA LYS A 36 -1.50 -4.26 -13.38
C LYS A 36 -0.38 -4.74 -12.48
N LEU A 37 -0.68 -5.04 -11.21
CA LEU A 37 0.30 -5.56 -10.27
C LEU A 37 0.84 -6.93 -10.71
N ILE A 38 -0.03 -7.85 -11.10
CA ILE A 38 0.37 -9.19 -11.55
C ILE A 38 1.27 -9.08 -12.78
N SER A 39 0.88 -8.28 -13.78
CA SER A 39 1.70 -8.07 -14.98
C SER A 39 3.04 -7.42 -14.64
N GLY A 40 3.03 -6.36 -13.82
CA GLY A 40 4.26 -5.66 -13.43
C GLY A 40 5.21 -6.54 -12.63
N VAL A 41 4.69 -7.40 -11.74
CA VAL A 41 5.53 -8.35 -10.99
C VAL A 41 6.13 -9.42 -11.90
N ARG A 42 5.36 -9.89 -12.89
CA ARG A 42 5.89 -10.82 -13.91
C ARG A 42 7.00 -10.19 -14.73
N GLU A 43 6.84 -8.92 -15.13
CA GLU A 43 7.84 -8.20 -15.92
C GLU A 43 9.11 -7.88 -15.11
N GLU A 44 8.96 -7.34 -13.89
CA GLU A 44 10.08 -6.91 -13.05
C GLU A 44 10.87 -8.09 -12.44
N TYR A 45 10.19 -9.17 -12.06
CA TYR A 45 10.79 -10.26 -11.29
C TYR A 45 10.72 -11.64 -11.95
N GLY A 46 10.02 -11.78 -13.09
CA GLY A 46 9.72 -13.09 -13.67
C GLY A 46 8.78 -13.95 -12.78
N LEU A 47 8.09 -13.35 -11.81
CA LEU A 47 7.27 -14.07 -10.84
C LEU A 47 5.80 -14.13 -11.30
N GLU A 48 5.25 -15.33 -11.36
CA GLU A 48 3.85 -15.53 -11.71
C GLU A 48 2.94 -15.49 -10.48
N LEU A 49 2.15 -14.41 -10.38
CA LEU A 49 1.18 -14.23 -9.32
C LEU A 49 -0.21 -14.72 -9.72
N ILE A 50 -0.60 -15.89 -9.23
CA ILE A 50 -1.97 -16.40 -9.39
C ILE A 50 -2.91 -15.63 -8.45
N GLN A 51 -3.82 -14.82 -8.99
CA GLN A 51 -4.70 -13.92 -8.23
C GLN A 51 -5.34 -14.59 -7.00
N LYS A 52 -6.02 -15.73 -7.17
CA LYS A 52 -6.67 -16.48 -6.06
C LYS A 52 -5.71 -16.97 -4.99
N ARG A 53 -4.41 -17.13 -5.28
CA ARG A 53 -3.39 -17.52 -4.30
C ARG A 53 -2.93 -16.33 -3.46
N TYR A 54 -2.82 -15.15 -4.06
CA TYR A 54 -2.22 -13.97 -3.43
C TYR A 54 -3.23 -12.96 -2.88
N PHE A 55 -4.46 -12.97 -3.38
CA PHE A 55 -5.51 -12.03 -2.97
C PHE A 55 -6.76 -12.77 -2.48
N ARG A 56 -7.49 -12.14 -1.57
CA ARG A 56 -8.86 -12.52 -1.17
C ARG A 56 -9.83 -11.56 -1.80
N ARG A 57 -10.98 -12.06 -2.24
CA ARG A 57 -12.07 -11.21 -2.70
C ARG A 57 -12.68 -10.50 -1.50
N ALA A 58 -12.95 -9.22 -1.67
CA ALA A 58 -13.51 -8.36 -0.64
C ALA A 58 -14.71 -7.60 -1.24
N LYS A 59 -15.89 -7.74 -0.66
CA LYS A 59 -17.05 -6.94 -1.03
C LYS A 59 -17.16 -5.70 -0.15
N GLY A 60 -17.22 -4.54 -0.79
CA GLY A 60 -17.64 -3.29 -0.17
C GLY A 60 -19.02 -2.88 -0.67
N GLU A 61 -19.50 -1.73 -0.21
CA GLU A 61 -20.78 -1.15 -0.63
C GLU A 61 -20.72 -0.65 -2.08
N HIS A 62 -19.53 -0.22 -2.53
CA HIS A 62 -19.31 0.42 -3.83
C HIS A 62 -18.65 -0.52 -4.86
N GLY A 63 -18.47 -1.81 -4.52
CA GLY A 63 -17.99 -2.79 -5.48
C GLY A 63 -17.35 -4.05 -4.90
N THR A 64 -16.69 -4.79 -5.80
CA THR A 64 -15.85 -5.93 -5.46
C THR A 64 -14.38 -5.54 -5.64
N TYR A 65 -13.59 -5.91 -4.65
CA TYR A 65 -12.18 -5.57 -4.52
C TYR A 65 -11.38 -6.81 -4.16
N PHE A 66 -10.07 -6.63 -4.05
CA PHE A 66 -9.11 -7.68 -3.76
C PHE A 66 -8.13 -7.19 -2.72
N ALA A 67 -8.14 -7.84 -1.57
CA ALA A 67 -7.17 -7.58 -0.52
C ALA A 67 -6.01 -8.54 -0.63
N ALA A 68 -4.78 -8.06 -0.47
CA ALA A 68 -3.64 -8.97 -0.36
C ALA A 68 -3.83 -9.92 0.83
N LYS A 69 -3.52 -11.20 0.65
CA LYS A 69 -3.66 -12.18 1.73
C LYS A 69 -2.76 -11.83 2.90
N MET A 70 -3.32 -11.92 4.10
CA MET A 70 -2.59 -11.79 5.36
C MET A 70 -2.48 -13.16 6.01
N ILE A 71 -1.26 -13.58 6.34
CA ILE A 71 -0.94 -14.84 7.02
C ILE A 71 -0.35 -14.47 8.38
N LYS A 72 -1.05 -14.84 9.47
CA LYS A 72 -0.63 -14.51 10.85
C LYS A 72 -0.34 -13.00 11.03
N GLY A 73 -1.18 -12.15 10.44
CA GLY A 73 -1.05 -10.69 10.50
C GLY A 73 0.05 -10.08 9.62
N GLN A 74 0.66 -10.86 8.72
CA GLN A 74 1.67 -10.39 7.77
C GLN A 74 1.22 -10.59 6.33
N CYS A 75 1.50 -9.61 5.47
CA CYS A 75 1.21 -9.69 4.05
C CYS A 75 1.95 -10.88 3.42
N ILE A 76 1.27 -11.61 2.53
CA ILE A 76 1.79 -12.79 1.82
C ILE A 76 3.08 -12.50 1.03
N PHE A 77 3.32 -11.24 0.67
CA PHE A 77 4.52 -10.82 -0.04
C PHE A 77 5.73 -10.59 0.86
N LEU A 78 5.56 -10.58 2.19
CA LEU A 78 6.66 -10.47 3.15
C LEU A 78 7.38 -11.83 3.24
N ASP A 79 8.70 -11.82 3.05
CA ASP A 79 9.52 -13.01 3.23
C ASP A 79 10.02 -13.19 4.67
N LYS A 80 10.77 -14.27 4.88
CA LYS A 80 11.38 -14.64 6.18
C LYS A 80 12.41 -13.61 6.69
N GLU A 81 13.04 -12.87 5.78
CA GLU A 81 14.03 -11.82 6.06
C GLU A 81 13.37 -10.45 6.28
N LYS A 82 12.04 -10.42 6.37
CA LYS A 82 11.24 -9.20 6.51
C LYS A 82 11.38 -8.27 5.31
N ARG A 83 11.63 -8.79 4.11
CA ARG A 83 11.63 -8.02 2.86
C ARG A 83 10.37 -8.29 2.05
N CYS A 84 9.85 -7.24 1.42
CA CYS A 84 8.72 -7.39 0.51
C CYS A 84 9.23 -7.89 -0.84
N ARG A 85 8.77 -9.07 -1.26
CA ARG A 85 9.21 -9.73 -2.50
C ARG A 85 8.80 -8.99 -3.78
N ILE A 86 7.88 -8.04 -3.69
CA ILE A 86 7.40 -7.21 -4.81
C ILE A 86 7.68 -5.72 -4.60
N TYR A 87 8.75 -5.37 -3.85
CA TYR A 87 8.97 -4.02 -3.34
C TYR A 87 8.89 -2.90 -4.41
N ARG A 88 9.44 -3.13 -5.60
CA ARG A 88 9.40 -2.17 -6.74
C ARG A 88 8.02 -2.06 -7.40
N CYS A 89 7.21 -3.11 -7.35
CA CYS A 89 5.87 -3.14 -7.95
C CYS A 89 4.75 -2.89 -6.93
N ARG A 90 5.08 -2.44 -5.71
CA ARG A 90 4.11 -2.33 -4.61
C ARG A 90 2.83 -1.57 -5.02
N PRO A 91 1.64 -2.04 -4.55
CA PRO A 91 0.40 -1.31 -4.69
C PRO A 91 0.53 0.15 -4.25
N LEU A 92 -0.30 1.04 -4.81
CA LEU A 92 -0.30 2.46 -4.44
C LEU A 92 -0.43 2.65 -2.92
N LEU A 93 -1.39 1.99 -2.27
CA LEU A 93 -1.54 2.03 -0.80
C LEU A 93 -0.26 1.66 -0.04
N CYS A 94 0.51 0.69 -0.53
CA CYS A 94 1.79 0.30 0.07
C CYS A 94 2.92 1.31 -0.20
N ARG A 95 2.85 2.06 -1.30
CA ARG A 95 3.78 3.15 -1.64
C ARG A 95 3.50 4.43 -0.85
N LEU A 96 2.26 4.63 -0.41
CA LEU A 96 1.83 5.80 0.37
C LEU A 96 2.05 5.65 1.89
N TYR A 97 2.42 4.46 2.36
CA TYR A 97 2.78 4.24 3.76
C TYR A 97 3.88 5.25 4.19
N PRO A 98 3.70 5.98 5.31
CA PRO A 98 2.85 5.67 6.46
C PRO A 98 1.41 6.22 6.44
N VAL A 99 0.98 6.90 5.37
CA VAL A 99 -0.42 7.34 5.22
C VAL A 99 -1.29 6.12 4.93
N THR A 100 -2.21 5.80 5.84
CA THR A 100 -3.13 4.65 5.73
C THR A 100 -4.54 5.09 5.35
N ASP A 101 -4.88 6.35 5.59
CA ASP A 101 -6.08 7.01 5.11
C ASP A 101 -5.81 8.52 4.95
N ALA A 102 -6.74 9.29 4.35
CA ALA A 102 -6.58 10.73 4.15
C ALA A 102 -6.28 11.46 5.47
N ASP A 103 -6.90 11.02 6.56
CA ASP A 103 -6.75 11.63 7.87
C ASP A 103 -5.86 10.82 8.83
N PHE A 104 -5.47 9.59 8.45
CA PHE A 104 -4.76 8.66 9.33
C PHE A 104 -3.35 8.32 8.84
N VAL A 105 -2.40 8.38 9.78
CA VAL A 105 -1.01 7.99 9.61
C VAL A 105 -0.68 6.90 10.63
N ASP A 106 0.05 5.87 10.20
CA ASP A 106 0.53 4.85 11.13
C ASP A 106 1.66 5.40 12.02
N VAL A 107 1.28 5.83 13.23
CA VAL A 107 2.20 6.36 14.25
C VAL A 107 3.27 5.37 14.69
N ARG A 108 3.15 4.08 14.37
CA ARG A 108 4.18 3.07 14.69
C ARG A 108 5.35 3.12 13.71
N CYS A 109 5.19 3.74 12.53
CA CYS A 109 6.27 3.92 11.58
C CYS A 109 7.42 4.72 12.23
N PRO A 110 8.68 4.24 12.24
CA PRO A 110 9.80 4.95 12.87
C PRO A 110 10.08 6.34 12.30
N LEU A 111 9.69 6.59 11.04
CA LEU A 111 9.79 7.92 10.46
C LEU A 111 8.79 8.89 11.07
N VAL A 112 7.61 8.40 11.45
CA VAL A 112 6.55 9.18 12.10
C VAL A 112 6.85 9.34 13.58
N SER A 113 7.02 8.24 14.32
CA SER A 113 7.27 8.28 15.77
C SER A 113 8.59 8.95 16.12
N GLY A 114 9.60 8.85 15.25
CA GLY A 114 10.88 9.54 15.41
C GLY A 114 10.89 10.98 14.90
N ASN A 115 9.75 11.53 14.43
CA ASN A 115 9.65 12.84 13.82
C ASN A 115 10.69 13.08 12.69
N LYS A 116 10.98 12.04 11.92
CA LYS A 116 11.95 12.05 10.79
C LYS A 116 11.30 12.29 9.44
N ILE A 117 9.98 12.41 9.40
CA ILE A 117 9.19 12.80 8.24
C ILE A 117 8.64 14.20 8.47
N SER A 118 8.83 15.11 7.52
CA SER A 118 8.32 16.48 7.65
C SER A 118 6.80 16.52 7.42
N GLY A 119 6.14 17.54 7.98
CA GLY A 119 4.71 17.79 7.73
C GLY A 119 4.40 17.93 6.25
N GLN A 120 5.25 18.64 5.49
CA GLN A 120 5.09 18.80 4.04
C GLN A 120 5.10 17.46 3.27
N VAL A 121 5.96 16.51 3.67
CA VAL A 121 5.99 15.18 3.05
C VAL A 121 4.74 14.38 3.40
N LEU A 122 4.28 14.45 4.66
CA LEU A 122 3.01 13.82 5.06
C LEU A 122 1.82 14.39 4.29
N ASP A 123 1.76 15.71 4.14
CA ASP A 123 0.67 16.37 3.41
C ASP A 123 0.69 16.01 1.93
N ALA A 124 1.86 15.92 1.31
CA ALA A 124 1.98 15.44 -0.06
C ALA A 124 1.52 13.97 -0.19
N LEU A 125 1.87 13.09 0.75
CA LEU A 125 1.37 11.71 0.76
C LEU A 125 -0.15 11.63 0.95
N ARG A 126 -0.74 12.48 1.79
CA ARG A 126 -2.19 12.60 1.97
C ARG A 126 -2.89 13.10 0.70
N GLN A 127 -2.32 14.10 0.04
CA GLN A 127 -2.84 14.59 -1.24
C GLN A 127 -2.83 13.49 -2.30
N ARG A 128 -1.74 12.71 -2.39
CA ARG A 128 -1.67 11.54 -3.27
C ARG A 128 -2.66 10.47 -2.88
N TYR A 129 -2.86 10.19 -1.60
CA TYR A 129 -3.91 9.27 -1.15
C TYR A 129 -5.30 9.73 -1.64
N ALA A 130 -5.65 10.99 -1.40
CA ALA A 130 -6.94 11.55 -1.80
C ALA A 130 -7.14 11.62 -3.32
N GLY A 131 -6.07 11.84 -4.08
CA GLY A 131 -6.12 12.03 -5.54
C GLY A 131 -5.93 10.75 -6.36
N GLU A 132 -5.10 9.81 -5.91
CA GLU A 132 -4.68 8.63 -6.70
C GLU A 132 -5.37 7.33 -6.25
N VAL A 133 -5.77 7.19 -4.99
CA VAL A 133 -6.48 5.97 -4.52
C VAL A 133 -7.93 6.02 -5.02
N ASP A 134 -8.38 4.89 -5.59
CA ASP A 134 -9.75 4.75 -6.13
C ASP A 134 -10.77 5.26 -5.11
N LYS A 135 -11.61 6.20 -5.55
CA LYS A 135 -12.59 6.88 -4.70
C LYS A 135 -13.52 5.87 -4.00
N ARG A 136 -13.87 4.77 -4.66
CA ARG A 136 -14.75 3.75 -4.09
C ARG A 136 -14.08 3.05 -2.92
N ILE A 137 -12.79 2.70 -3.04
CA ILE A 137 -12.00 2.15 -1.92
C ILE A 137 -11.98 3.13 -0.75
N ARG A 138 -11.76 4.43 -1.00
CA ARG A 138 -11.76 5.47 0.05
C ARG A 138 -13.12 5.68 0.73
N MET A 139 -14.21 5.36 0.05
CA MET A 139 -15.57 5.44 0.59
C MET A 139 -15.97 4.20 1.40
N GLU A 140 -15.20 3.11 1.34
CA GLU A 140 -15.54 1.91 2.10
C GLU A 140 -15.19 2.05 3.58
N HIS A 141 -16.20 1.93 4.43
CA HIS A 141 -16.00 1.84 5.88
C HIS A 141 -15.68 0.41 6.33
N THR A 142 -16.20 -0.59 5.61
CA THR A 142 -16.01 -2.01 5.92
C THR A 142 -15.88 -2.85 4.66
N PHE A 143 -15.09 -3.92 4.75
CA PHE A 143 -15.00 -4.94 3.72
C PHE A 143 -15.45 -6.29 4.27
N ARG A 144 -16.27 -7.00 3.51
CA ARG A 144 -16.64 -8.39 3.79
C ARG A 144 -15.76 -9.32 2.95
N PHE A 145 -14.91 -10.10 3.61
CA PHE A 145 -14.07 -11.08 2.94
C PHE A 145 -14.88 -12.33 2.61
N GLU A 146 -14.70 -12.82 1.40
CA GLU A 146 -15.28 -14.07 0.94
C GLU A 146 -14.16 -15.13 0.84
N ASP A 147 -14.48 -16.35 1.26
CA ASP A 147 -13.58 -17.51 1.20
C ASP A 147 -13.50 -18.14 -0.19
#